data_AF-A0A139NHK9-F1
#
_entry.id   AF-A0A139NHK9-F1
#
_cell.length_a   1.000
_cell.length_b   1.000
_cell.length_c   1.000
_cell.angle_alpha   90.00
_cell.angle_beta   90.00
_cell.angle_gamma   90.00
#
_symmetry.space_group_name_H-M   'P 1'
#
loop_
_entity.id
_entity.type
_entity.pdbx_description
1 polymer ?
#
loop_
_entity_poly.entity_id
_entity_poly.type
_entity_poly.pdbx_seq_one_letter_code
_entity_poly.pdbx_strand_id
1 'polypeptide(L)'
;MSVSELIDEGLQKIPDSYYEKKNRLIKFPTYGDSGRIAQKLQLIAEVHEEYDELLPEDELLTLDIFESVMNFSLLEKGPKTEEIFEDVFLQAQKKKKLSTNDLLVIHYYFLENHDKKYLDKKILEMLCRKLLNQEISADETHNITLIVVLMSCAAVYLMLEEFKTILPIANRLLQFVDEAQLQTYKPGALALKAKYYSRYLGDSERANRYYDKALSFARLLNDDALVRGIKQEKEKDGI
;
A
#
# COMPACT_ATOMS: atom_id res chain seq x y z
N MET A 1 -20.31 0.48 41.39
CA MET A 1 -19.24 -0.34 40.81
C MET A 1 -19.85 -1.52 40.08
N SER A 2 -20.23 -1.27 38.85
CA SER A 2 -20.57 -2.33 37.89
C SER A 2 -19.29 -2.89 37.27
N VAL A 3 -19.33 -4.12 36.76
CA VAL A 3 -18.23 -4.73 35.99
C VAL A 3 -17.86 -3.85 34.78
N SER A 4 -18.81 -3.07 34.25
CA SER A 4 -18.58 -2.14 33.14
C SER A 4 -17.79 -0.89 33.55
N GLU A 5 -17.82 -0.47 34.82
CA GLU A 5 -17.01 0.64 35.33
C GLU A 5 -15.56 0.20 35.61
N LEU A 6 -15.37 -1.05 36.04
CA LEU A 6 -14.03 -1.65 36.27
C LEU A 6 -13.27 -1.97 34.97
N ILE A 7 -13.99 -2.20 33.86
CA ILE A 7 -13.36 -2.42 32.54
C ILE A 7 -12.90 -1.09 31.92
N ASP A 8 -13.59 0.01 32.20
CA ASP A 8 -13.30 1.33 31.64
C ASP A 8 -12.12 2.03 32.39
N GLU A 9 -11.93 1.73 33.68
CA GLU A 9 -10.81 2.26 34.48
C GLU A 9 -9.44 1.66 34.13
N GLY A 10 -9.39 0.55 33.37
CA GLY A 10 -8.15 -0.17 33.03
C GLY A 10 -7.70 -0.06 31.56
N LEU A 11 -8.51 0.55 30.68
CA LEU A 11 -8.14 0.79 29.29
C LEU A 11 -7.47 2.16 29.20
N GLN A 12 -6.14 2.17 29.14
CA GLN A 12 -5.39 3.37 28.81
C GLN A 12 -5.87 3.87 27.45
N LYS A 13 -6.66 4.95 27.47
CA LYS A 13 -7.28 5.49 26.27
C LYS A 13 -6.20 6.14 25.41
N ILE A 14 -5.95 5.57 24.23
CA ILE A 14 -4.99 6.10 23.26
C ILE A 14 -5.40 7.55 22.90
N PRO A 15 -4.48 8.52 22.96
CA PRO A 15 -4.80 9.92 22.66
C PRO A 15 -5.29 10.13 21.23
N ASP A 16 -6.27 11.02 21.03
CA ASP A 16 -6.78 11.34 19.68
C ASP A 16 -5.69 11.88 18.75
N SER A 17 -4.68 12.57 19.31
CA SER A 17 -3.51 13.09 18.59
C SER A 17 -2.68 11.99 17.91
N TYR A 18 -2.65 10.78 18.47
CA TYR A 18 -2.03 9.62 17.83
C TYR A 18 -2.73 9.29 16.51
N TYR A 19 -4.06 9.19 16.53
CA TYR A 19 -4.86 8.85 15.35
C TYR A 19 -4.76 9.94 14.27
N GLU A 20 -4.64 11.21 14.66
CA GLU A 20 -4.37 12.30 13.72
C GLU A 20 -3.03 12.11 12.98
N LYS A 21 -1.95 11.76 13.72
CA LYS A 21 -0.63 11.48 13.12
C LYS A 21 -0.66 10.23 12.24
N LYS A 22 -1.30 9.14 12.69
CA LYS A 22 -1.51 7.91 11.90
C LYS A 22 -2.27 8.21 10.60
N ASN A 23 -3.34 8.99 10.67
CA ASN A 23 -4.10 9.40 9.48
C ASN A 23 -3.25 10.20 8.50
N ARG A 24 -2.40 11.11 9.00
CA ARG A 24 -1.46 11.86 8.16
C ARG A 24 -0.43 10.95 7.49
N LEU A 25 0.08 9.94 8.20
CA LEU A 25 0.99 8.93 7.64
C LEU A 25 0.35 8.17 6.48
N ILE A 26 -0.93 7.81 6.58
CA ILE A 26 -1.64 7.08 5.51
C ILE A 26 -1.93 8.00 4.32
N LYS A 27 -2.51 9.18 4.57
CA LYS A 27 -3.08 10.04 3.52
C LYS A 27 -2.06 10.69 2.59
N PHE A 28 -0.82 10.87 3.05
CA PHE A 28 0.21 11.54 2.27
C PHE A 28 0.93 10.55 1.32
N PRO A 29 0.82 10.66 -0.01
CA PRO A 29 1.53 9.75 -0.92
C PRO A 29 2.99 10.16 -1.12
N THR A 30 3.89 9.16 -1.18
CA THR A 30 5.33 9.41 -1.41
C THR A 30 5.70 9.38 -2.89
N TYR A 31 5.00 8.60 -3.71
CA TYR A 31 5.35 8.32 -5.12
C TYR A 31 6.79 7.84 -5.32
N GLY A 32 7.41 7.23 -4.31
CA GLY A 32 8.82 6.83 -4.32
C GLY A 32 9.81 8.00 -4.17
N ASP A 33 9.34 9.22 -3.90
CA ASP A 33 10.21 10.38 -3.66
C ASP A 33 10.93 10.25 -2.31
N SER A 34 12.26 10.22 -2.34
CA SER A 34 13.09 10.00 -1.15
C SER A 34 12.91 11.09 -0.09
N GLY A 35 12.65 12.33 -0.49
CA GLY A 35 12.37 13.44 0.44
C GLY A 35 11.06 13.23 1.20
N ARG A 36 9.99 12.81 0.49
CA ARG A 36 8.70 12.47 1.12
C ARG A 36 8.78 11.23 1.99
N ILE A 37 9.57 10.23 1.60
CA ILE A 37 9.80 9.05 2.42
C ILE A 37 10.53 9.45 3.71
N ALA A 38 11.57 10.28 3.62
CA ALA A 38 12.28 10.80 4.79
C ALA A 38 11.36 11.58 5.75
N GLN A 39 10.45 12.40 5.21
CA GLN A 39 9.44 13.10 6.02
C GLN A 39 8.49 12.14 6.75
N LYS A 40 8.08 11.05 6.11
CA LYS A 40 7.26 10.02 6.77
C LYS A 40 8.04 9.28 7.85
N LEU A 41 9.28 8.90 7.58
CA LEU A 41 10.15 8.25 8.58
C LEU A 41 10.36 9.14 9.81
N GLN A 42 10.56 10.45 9.60
CA GLN A 42 10.63 11.40 10.71
C GLN A 42 9.33 11.43 11.52
N LEU A 43 8.16 11.50 10.86
CA LEU A 43 6.87 11.49 11.56
C LEU A 43 6.64 10.17 12.31
N ILE A 44 7.11 9.03 11.79
CA ILE A 44 7.06 7.74 12.49
C ILE A 44 7.92 7.77 13.76
N ALA A 45 9.16 8.27 13.67
CA ALA A 45 10.04 8.42 14.83
C ALA A 45 9.42 9.34 15.91
N GLU A 46 8.82 10.46 15.52
CA GLU A 46 8.09 11.35 16.44
C GLU A 46 6.90 10.65 17.11
N VAL A 47 6.22 9.74 16.41
CA VAL A 47 5.11 8.96 16.99
C VAL A 47 5.64 7.93 17.99
N HIS A 48 6.74 7.25 17.69
CA HIS A 48 7.37 6.32 18.63
C HIS A 48 7.80 7.02 19.92
N GLU A 49 8.48 8.17 19.81
CA GLU A 49 8.91 8.97 20.98
C GLU A 49 7.74 9.42 21.87
N GLU A 50 6.58 9.72 21.28
CA GLU A 50 5.43 10.26 22.02
C GLU A 50 4.47 9.19 22.56
N TYR A 51 4.32 8.04 21.88
CA TYR A 51 3.20 7.13 22.13
C TYR A 51 3.57 5.67 22.42
N ASP A 52 4.82 5.22 22.28
CA ASP A 52 5.15 3.79 22.40
C ASP A 52 4.68 3.15 23.72
N GLU A 53 4.85 3.84 24.85
CA GLU A 53 4.42 3.36 26.18
C GLU A 53 2.89 3.36 26.37
N LEU A 54 2.16 3.98 25.44
CA LEU A 54 0.70 4.14 25.48
C LEU A 54 -0.03 3.22 24.50
N LEU A 55 0.69 2.66 23.53
CA LEU A 55 0.09 1.90 22.43
C LEU A 55 0.01 0.40 22.75
N PRO A 56 -1.10 -0.25 22.38
CA PRO A 56 -1.17 -1.70 22.38
C PRO A 56 -0.28 -2.29 21.29
N GLU A 57 0.04 -3.57 21.45
CA GLU A 57 0.93 -4.34 20.56
C GLU A 57 0.53 -4.30 19.08
N ASP A 58 -0.77 -4.27 18.77
CA ASP A 58 -1.26 -4.23 17.39
C ASP A 58 -1.07 -2.86 16.72
N GLU A 59 -1.10 -1.77 17.49
CA GLU A 59 -0.80 -0.42 16.99
C GLU A 59 0.72 -0.19 16.89
N LEU A 60 1.52 -0.76 17.78
CA LEU A 60 2.98 -0.79 17.64
C LEU A 60 3.40 -1.52 16.36
N LEU A 61 2.85 -2.73 16.13
CA LEU A 61 3.07 -3.48 14.89
C LEU A 61 2.67 -2.67 13.65
N THR A 62 1.61 -1.87 13.74
CA THR A 62 1.17 -0.99 12.65
C THR A 62 2.24 0.06 12.31
N LEU A 63 2.88 0.67 13.32
CA LEU A 63 3.98 1.62 13.13
C LEU A 63 5.22 0.94 12.54
N ASP A 64 5.58 -0.25 13.04
CA ASP A 64 6.72 -1.03 12.53
C ASP A 64 6.52 -1.40 11.06
N ILE A 65 5.29 -1.74 10.67
CA ILE A 65 4.93 -1.97 9.27
C ILE A 65 5.10 -0.70 8.45
N PHE A 66 4.63 0.46 8.93
CA PHE A 66 4.82 1.72 8.21
C PHE A 66 6.30 2.06 8.03
N GLU A 67 7.11 1.92 9.07
CA GLU A 67 8.54 2.16 9.02
C GLU A 67 9.19 1.22 8.01
N SER A 68 8.86 -0.07 8.09
CA SER A 68 9.35 -1.12 7.19
C SER A 68 9.03 -0.83 5.72
N VAL A 69 7.81 -0.38 5.42
CA VAL A 69 7.40 0.01 4.05
C VAL A 69 8.24 1.18 3.55
N MET A 70 8.48 2.18 4.40
CA MET A 70 9.27 3.35 4.04
C MET A 70 10.75 2.99 3.85
N ASN A 71 11.33 2.23 4.76
CA ASN A 71 12.72 1.77 4.69
C ASN A 71 12.96 0.86 3.47
N PHE A 72 12.02 -0.03 3.17
CA PHE A 72 12.07 -0.85 1.96
C PHE A 72 12.12 0.02 0.70
N SER A 73 11.32 1.08 0.64
CA SER A 73 11.28 2.00 -0.50
C SER A 73 12.59 2.77 -0.73
N LEU A 74 13.47 2.88 0.28
CA LEU A 74 14.78 3.54 0.18
C LEU A 74 15.94 2.56 -0.01
N LEU A 75 15.90 1.43 0.68
CA LEU A 75 17.05 0.54 0.87
C LEU A 75 16.87 -0.83 0.21
N GLU A 76 15.67 -1.14 -0.30
CA GLU A 76 15.25 -2.46 -0.80
C GLU A 76 15.50 -3.60 0.20
N LYS A 77 15.68 -3.26 1.49
CA LYS A 77 15.85 -4.23 2.57
C LYS A 77 14.48 -4.59 3.10
N GLY A 78 14.08 -5.83 2.84
CA GLY A 78 12.89 -6.43 3.42
C GLY A 78 12.94 -6.40 4.95
N PRO A 79 11.78 -6.34 5.61
CA PRO A 79 11.73 -6.24 7.05
C PRO A 79 12.12 -7.56 7.74
N LYS A 80 12.45 -7.49 9.04
CA LYS A 80 12.81 -8.67 9.84
C LYS A 80 11.54 -9.25 10.45
N THR A 81 11.23 -10.50 10.13
CA THR A 81 10.00 -11.16 10.59
C THR A 81 10.00 -11.34 12.10
N GLU A 82 8.91 -10.94 12.76
CA GLU A 82 8.62 -11.18 14.18
C GLU A 82 7.51 -12.23 14.32
N GLU A 83 7.47 -12.96 15.44
CA GLU A 83 6.50 -14.04 15.70
C GLU A 83 5.04 -13.53 15.67
N ILE A 84 4.79 -12.32 16.20
CA ILE A 84 3.47 -11.67 16.25
C ILE A 84 2.87 -11.49 14.84
N PHE A 85 3.72 -11.23 13.84
CA PHE A 85 3.29 -11.03 12.47
C PHE A 85 2.63 -12.29 11.88
N GLU A 86 3.17 -13.48 12.16
CA GLU A 86 2.69 -14.72 11.57
C GLU A 86 1.24 -15.03 12.00
N ASP A 87 0.94 -14.88 13.29
CA ASP A 87 -0.39 -15.12 13.83
C ASP A 87 -1.43 -14.12 13.26
N VAL A 88 -1.10 -12.83 13.24
CA VAL A 88 -2.00 -11.80 12.70
C VAL A 88 -2.21 -12.00 11.20
N PHE A 89 -1.17 -12.38 10.47
CA PHE A 89 -1.26 -12.68 9.04
C PHE A 89 -2.16 -13.90 8.77
N LEU A 90 -2.02 -14.98 9.55
CA LEU A 90 -2.89 -16.16 9.44
C LEU A 90 -4.36 -15.82 9.74
N GLN A 91 -4.62 -14.89 10.66
CA GLN A 91 -5.98 -14.40 10.92
C GLN A 91 -6.52 -13.56 9.75
N ALA A 92 -5.73 -12.64 9.19
CA ALA A 92 -6.11 -11.84 8.02
C ALA A 92 -6.44 -12.73 6.80
N GLN A 93 -5.71 -13.83 6.61
CA GLN A 93 -5.99 -14.83 5.58
C GLN A 93 -7.35 -15.52 5.72
N LYS A 94 -7.94 -15.60 6.92
CA LYS A 94 -9.25 -16.24 7.15
C LYS A 94 -10.42 -15.27 6.96
N LYS A 95 -10.21 -13.96 7.08
CA LYS A 95 -11.27 -12.94 7.00
C LYS A 95 -11.75 -12.69 5.56
N LYS A 96 -13.05 -12.46 5.36
CA LYS A 96 -13.60 -12.05 4.05
C LYS A 96 -13.51 -10.54 3.83
N LYS A 97 -13.92 -9.76 4.83
CA LYS A 97 -13.78 -8.31 4.89
C LYS A 97 -12.53 -7.98 5.72
N LEU A 98 -11.60 -7.25 5.13
CA LEU A 98 -10.34 -6.88 5.76
C LEU A 98 -10.50 -5.55 6.50
N SER A 99 -9.90 -5.42 7.68
CA SER A 99 -9.70 -4.13 8.33
C SER A 99 -8.48 -3.39 7.74
N THR A 100 -8.26 -2.14 8.15
CA THR A 100 -7.04 -1.41 7.78
C THR A 100 -5.79 -2.12 8.29
N ASN A 101 -5.79 -2.63 9.52
CA ASN A 101 -4.66 -3.38 10.07
C ASN A 101 -4.44 -4.71 9.31
N ASP A 102 -5.50 -5.42 8.92
CA ASP A 102 -5.38 -6.62 8.09
C ASP A 102 -4.72 -6.31 6.74
N LEU A 103 -5.06 -5.18 6.13
CA LEU A 103 -4.45 -4.73 4.88
C LEU A 103 -2.97 -4.38 5.07
N LEU A 104 -2.58 -3.72 6.16
CA LEU A 104 -1.19 -3.39 6.46
C LEU A 104 -0.34 -4.64 6.67
N VAL A 105 -0.86 -5.64 7.37
CA VAL A 105 -0.18 -6.93 7.56
C VAL A 105 0.00 -7.66 6.21
N ILE A 106 -1.01 -7.63 5.33
CA ILE A 106 -0.87 -8.14 3.96
C ILE A 106 0.18 -7.33 3.16
N HIS A 107 0.24 -6.01 3.37
CA HIS A 107 1.26 -5.17 2.74
C HIS A 107 2.66 -5.64 3.12
N TYR A 108 2.89 -5.82 4.42
CA TYR A 108 4.16 -6.26 4.95
C TYR A 108 4.57 -7.63 4.38
N TYR A 109 3.61 -8.57 4.25
CA TYR A 109 3.85 -9.85 3.58
C TYR A 109 4.40 -9.67 2.15
N PHE A 110 3.82 -8.76 1.36
CA PHE A 110 4.30 -8.52 0.00
C PHE A 110 5.71 -7.93 -0.03
N LEU A 111 6.07 -7.08 0.93
CA LEU A 111 7.41 -6.51 1.05
C LEU A 111 8.44 -7.55 1.48
N GLU A 112 8.11 -8.36 2.49
CA GLU A 112 8.99 -9.41 2.99
C GLU A 112 9.30 -10.47 1.93
N ASN A 113 8.33 -10.77 1.06
CA ASN A 113 8.47 -11.76 0.00
C ASN A 113 8.86 -11.16 -1.35
N HIS A 114 9.22 -9.87 -1.40
CA HIS A 114 9.56 -9.15 -2.62
C HIS A 114 10.75 -9.76 -3.37
N ASP A 115 11.77 -10.24 -2.65
CA ASP A 115 13.02 -10.80 -3.22
C ASP A 115 13.18 -12.31 -2.95
N LYS A 116 12.14 -12.97 -2.42
CA LYS A 116 12.24 -14.38 -2.03
C LYS A 116 11.98 -15.29 -3.23
N LYS A 117 12.98 -16.11 -3.57
CA LYS A 117 12.89 -17.25 -4.49
C LYS A 117 11.77 -18.26 -4.16
N TYR A 118 11.20 -18.18 -2.96
CA TYR A 118 10.19 -19.10 -2.41
C TYR A 118 8.87 -18.42 -2.04
N LEU A 119 8.50 -17.32 -2.69
CA LEU A 119 7.16 -16.75 -2.57
C LEU A 119 6.11 -17.84 -2.86
N ASP A 120 5.19 -18.06 -1.91
CA ASP A 120 4.09 -18.98 -2.10
C ASP A 120 3.06 -18.36 -3.07
N LYS A 121 3.10 -18.81 -4.33
CA LYS A 121 2.18 -18.34 -5.38
C LYS A 121 0.71 -18.58 -5.03
N LYS A 122 0.38 -19.64 -4.28
CA LYS A 122 -1.02 -19.90 -3.90
C LYS A 122 -1.51 -18.86 -2.89
N ILE A 123 -0.65 -18.48 -1.95
CA ILE A 123 -0.95 -17.40 -1.00
C ILE A 123 -1.07 -16.07 -1.76
N LEU A 124 -0.13 -15.74 -2.65
CA LEU A 124 -0.21 -14.54 -3.49
C LEU A 124 -1.53 -14.46 -4.27
N GLU A 125 -1.88 -15.52 -5.01
CA GLU A 125 -3.12 -15.55 -5.80
C GLU A 125 -4.37 -15.42 -4.92
N MET A 126 -4.39 -16.09 -3.76
CA MET A 126 -5.49 -16.01 -2.81
C MET A 126 -5.66 -14.57 -2.28
N LEU A 127 -4.57 -13.94 -1.86
CA LEU A 127 -4.57 -12.56 -1.37
C LEU A 127 -4.98 -11.59 -2.48
N CYS A 128 -4.44 -11.75 -3.69
CA CYS A 128 -4.82 -10.92 -4.85
C CYS A 128 -6.32 -11.00 -5.11
N ARG A 129 -6.90 -12.21 -5.19
CA ARG A 129 -8.35 -12.40 -5.36
C ARG A 129 -9.15 -11.76 -4.22
N LYS A 130 -8.66 -11.85 -2.99
CA LYS A 130 -9.33 -11.25 -1.83
C LYS A 130 -9.32 -9.72 -1.91
N LEU A 131 -8.19 -9.11 -2.25
CA LEU A 131 -8.04 -7.66 -2.41
C LEU A 131 -8.93 -7.13 -3.54
N LEU A 132 -8.97 -7.83 -4.67
CA LEU A 132 -9.84 -7.47 -5.81
C LEU A 132 -11.33 -7.49 -5.44
N ASN A 133 -11.72 -8.37 -4.50
CA ASN A 133 -13.11 -8.51 -4.04
C ASN A 133 -13.46 -7.64 -2.82
N GLN A 134 -12.55 -6.81 -2.31
CA GLN A 134 -12.90 -5.82 -1.29
C GLN A 134 -13.82 -4.73 -1.89
N GLU A 135 -14.53 -4.03 -1.01
CA GLU A 135 -15.38 -2.90 -1.34
C GLU A 135 -14.81 -1.62 -0.72
N ILE A 136 -15.16 -0.48 -1.31
CA ILE A 136 -14.83 0.83 -0.76
C ILE A 136 -15.54 0.98 0.60
N SER A 137 -14.84 1.50 1.59
CA SER A 137 -15.36 1.88 2.90
C SER A 137 -15.75 3.36 2.93
N ALA A 138 -16.54 3.76 3.94
CA ALA A 138 -16.73 5.18 4.26
C ALA A 138 -15.46 5.83 4.85
N ASP A 139 -14.54 5.00 5.37
CA ASP A 139 -13.25 5.44 5.87
C ASP A 139 -12.24 5.61 4.72
N GLU A 140 -11.85 6.86 4.46
CA GLU A 140 -10.85 7.22 3.46
C GLU A 140 -9.50 6.52 3.70
N THR A 141 -9.06 6.38 4.96
CA THR A 141 -7.75 5.79 5.28
C THR A 141 -7.71 4.30 4.97
N HIS A 142 -8.84 3.60 5.19
CA HIS A 142 -9.04 2.23 4.74
C HIS A 142 -8.90 2.13 3.22
N ASN A 143 -9.56 3.01 2.47
CA ASN A 143 -9.56 2.98 1.00
C ASN A 143 -8.16 3.26 0.43
N ILE A 144 -7.44 4.23 1.00
CA ILE A 144 -6.05 4.53 0.63
C ILE A 144 -5.19 3.29 0.87
N THR A 145 -5.30 2.68 2.05
CA THR A 145 -4.54 1.48 2.39
C THR A 145 -4.84 0.34 1.43
N LEU A 146 -6.10 0.09 1.10
CA LEU A 146 -6.51 -0.94 0.13
C LEU A 146 -5.87 -0.71 -1.25
N ILE A 147 -5.92 0.53 -1.75
CA ILE A 147 -5.32 0.91 -3.03
C ILE A 147 -3.80 0.69 -3.02
N VAL A 148 -3.13 1.13 -1.96
CA VAL A 148 -1.67 0.94 -1.80
C VAL A 148 -1.31 -0.53 -1.78
N VAL A 149 -2.02 -1.35 -1.00
CA VAL A 149 -1.74 -2.80 -0.90
C VAL A 149 -2.00 -3.52 -2.22
N LEU A 150 -3.03 -3.11 -2.95
CA LEU A 150 -3.31 -3.67 -4.28
C LEU A 150 -2.26 -3.24 -5.33
N MET A 151 -1.69 -2.04 -5.22
CA MET A 151 -0.51 -1.64 -6.00
C MET A 151 0.74 -2.45 -5.63
N SER A 152 0.98 -2.73 -4.35
CA SER A 152 2.09 -3.58 -3.91
C SER A 152 1.93 -5.02 -4.40
N CYS A 153 0.70 -5.55 -4.41
CA CYS A 153 0.38 -6.83 -5.06
C CYS A 153 0.73 -6.81 -6.56
N ALA A 154 0.39 -5.71 -7.26
CA ALA A 154 0.79 -5.55 -8.67
C ALA A 154 2.31 -5.52 -8.84
N ALA A 155 3.03 -4.83 -7.96
CA ALA A 155 4.49 -4.78 -7.97
C ALA A 155 5.10 -6.18 -7.84
N VAL A 156 4.58 -7.02 -6.94
CA VAL A 156 4.99 -8.42 -6.81
C VAL A 156 4.79 -9.19 -8.13
N TYR A 157 3.63 -9.07 -8.78
CA TYR A 157 3.40 -9.73 -10.08
C TYR A 157 4.30 -9.19 -11.20
N LEU A 158 4.64 -7.90 -11.20
CA LEU A 158 5.56 -7.32 -12.17
C LEU A 158 6.97 -7.91 -12.05
N MET A 159 7.46 -8.12 -10.83
CA MET A 159 8.76 -8.75 -10.59
C MET A 159 8.80 -10.22 -10.97
N LEU A 160 7.69 -10.93 -10.79
CA LEU A 160 7.53 -12.30 -11.27
C LEU A 160 7.35 -12.38 -12.80
N GLU A 161 7.37 -11.24 -13.50
CA GLU A 161 7.09 -11.10 -14.93
C GLU A 161 5.71 -11.67 -15.35
N GLU A 162 4.76 -11.73 -14.43
CA GLU A 162 3.41 -12.25 -14.66
C GLU A 162 2.48 -11.13 -15.16
N PHE A 163 2.85 -10.51 -16.28
CA PHE A 163 2.18 -9.32 -16.80
C PHE A 163 0.70 -9.52 -17.12
N LYS A 164 0.26 -10.74 -17.47
CA LYS A 164 -1.15 -11.05 -17.75
C LYS A 164 -2.07 -10.67 -16.58
N THR A 165 -1.60 -10.87 -15.35
CA THR A 165 -2.37 -10.66 -14.11
C THR A 165 -2.49 -9.16 -13.76
N ILE A 166 -1.70 -8.30 -14.39
CA ILE A 166 -1.70 -6.86 -14.12
C ILE A 166 -2.99 -6.17 -14.59
N LEU A 167 -3.58 -6.59 -15.71
CA LEU A 167 -4.78 -5.94 -16.23
C LEU A 167 -5.98 -5.94 -15.26
N PRO A 168 -6.41 -7.08 -14.68
CA PRO A 168 -7.51 -7.08 -13.72
C PRO A 168 -7.19 -6.23 -12.48
N ILE A 169 -5.94 -6.24 -12.01
CA ILE A 169 -5.50 -5.40 -10.89
C ILE A 169 -5.60 -3.91 -11.25
N ALA A 170 -5.06 -3.50 -12.38
CA ALA A 170 -5.08 -2.12 -12.82
C ALA A 170 -6.50 -1.61 -13.11
N ASN A 171 -7.38 -2.46 -13.65
CA ASN A 171 -8.81 -2.14 -13.81
C ASN A 171 -9.49 -1.89 -12.46
N ARG A 172 -9.26 -2.78 -11.48
CA ARG A 172 -9.87 -2.65 -10.15
C ARG A 172 -9.32 -1.45 -9.39
N LEU A 173 -8.02 -1.17 -9.49
CA LEU A 173 -7.40 0.04 -8.94
C LEU A 173 -8.04 1.30 -9.50
N LEU A 174 -8.25 1.40 -10.82
CA LEU A 174 -8.91 2.56 -11.42
C LEU A 174 -10.34 2.72 -10.92
N GLN A 175 -11.09 1.62 -10.80
CA GLN A 175 -12.43 1.64 -10.23
C GLN A 175 -12.41 2.14 -8.78
N PHE A 176 -11.55 1.59 -7.94
CA PHE A 176 -11.41 2.01 -6.54
C PHE A 176 -11.03 3.48 -6.40
N VAL A 177 -10.09 3.95 -7.23
CA VAL A 177 -9.69 5.36 -7.27
C VAL A 177 -10.85 6.27 -7.64
N ASP A 178 -11.65 5.89 -8.63
CA ASP A 178 -12.79 6.70 -9.08
C ASP A 178 -13.94 6.67 -8.08
N GLU A 179 -14.28 5.51 -7.51
CA GLU A 179 -15.33 5.36 -6.49
C GLU A 179 -14.98 6.07 -5.17
N ALA A 180 -13.72 5.98 -4.72
CA ALA A 180 -13.24 6.63 -3.51
C ALA A 180 -12.81 8.10 -3.73
N GLN A 181 -12.85 8.60 -4.96
CA GLN A 181 -12.38 9.94 -5.36
C GLN A 181 -10.89 10.22 -5.05
N LEU A 182 -10.06 9.17 -4.96
CA LEU A 182 -8.64 9.25 -4.61
C LEU A 182 -7.74 9.45 -5.84
N GLN A 183 -7.96 10.56 -6.55
CA GLN A 183 -7.39 10.82 -7.89
C GLN A 183 -5.85 10.87 -7.92
N THR A 184 -5.19 11.08 -6.77
CA THR A 184 -3.74 11.03 -6.59
C THR A 184 -3.11 9.69 -7.00
N TYR A 185 -3.86 8.59 -6.94
CA TYR A 185 -3.38 7.25 -7.30
C TYR A 185 -3.70 6.83 -8.74
N LYS A 186 -4.52 7.61 -9.44
CA LYS A 186 -4.92 7.33 -10.83
C LYS A 186 -3.73 7.20 -11.79
N PRO A 187 -2.68 8.05 -11.71
CA PRO A 187 -1.54 7.94 -12.60
C PRO A 187 -0.80 6.60 -12.47
N GLY A 188 -0.62 6.09 -11.25
CA GLY A 188 0.01 4.79 -11.00
C GLY A 188 -0.78 3.63 -11.61
N ALA A 189 -2.11 3.63 -11.43
CA ALA A 189 -2.97 2.60 -12.01
C ALA A 189 -2.99 2.62 -13.56
N LEU A 190 -2.91 3.82 -14.16
CA LEU A 190 -2.75 3.96 -15.62
C LEU A 190 -1.39 3.46 -16.11
N ALA A 191 -0.31 3.72 -15.38
CA ALA A 191 1.02 3.19 -15.69
C ALA A 191 1.03 1.65 -15.63
N LEU A 192 0.37 1.02 -14.64
CA LEU A 192 0.20 -0.44 -14.60
C LEU A 192 -0.53 -0.98 -15.82
N LYS A 193 -1.60 -0.31 -16.29
CA LYS A 193 -2.25 -0.66 -17.56
C LYS A 193 -1.29 -0.56 -18.73
N ALA A 194 -0.48 0.50 -18.81
CA ALA A 194 0.48 0.68 -19.88
C ALA A 194 1.49 -0.48 -19.92
N LYS A 195 2.01 -0.90 -18.75
CA LYS A 195 2.89 -2.07 -18.60
C LYS A 195 2.26 -3.35 -19.14
N TYR A 196 0.98 -3.60 -18.84
CA TYR A 196 0.27 -4.73 -19.42
C TYR A 196 0.27 -4.71 -20.95
N TYR A 197 -0.12 -3.58 -21.57
CA TYR A 197 -0.16 -3.48 -23.03
C TYR A 197 1.22 -3.62 -23.67
N SER A 198 2.24 -3.01 -23.08
CA SER A 198 3.62 -3.08 -23.59
C SER A 198 4.20 -4.49 -23.45
N ARG A 199 4.18 -5.06 -22.22
CA ARG A 199 4.93 -6.27 -21.88
C ARG A 199 4.20 -7.57 -22.17
N TYR A 200 2.86 -7.59 -22.09
CA TYR A 200 2.07 -8.80 -22.34
C TYR A 200 1.53 -8.87 -23.77
N LEU A 201 0.97 -7.76 -24.27
CA LEU A 201 0.37 -7.73 -25.62
C LEU A 201 1.33 -7.24 -26.70
N GLY A 202 2.46 -6.61 -26.36
CA GLY A 202 3.37 -6.00 -27.33
C GLY A 202 2.76 -4.78 -28.06
N ASP A 203 1.70 -4.18 -27.51
CA ASP A 203 0.98 -3.06 -28.12
C ASP A 203 1.54 -1.74 -27.60
N SER A 204 2.69 -1.33 -28.15
CA SER A 204 3.39 -0.10 -27.78
C SER A 204 2.55 1.16 -27.99
N GLU A 205 1.66 1.17 -29.00
CA GLU A 205 0.81 2.32 -29.27
C GLU A 205 -0.22 2.52 -28.14
N ARG A 206 -0.93 1.45 -27.74
CA ARG A 206 -1.87 1.54 -26.61
C ARG A 206 -1.14 1.82 -25.30
N ALA A 207 0.01 1.19 -25.08
CA ALA A 207 0.82 1.47 -23.90
C ALA A 207 1.22 2.94 -23.82
N ASN A 208 1.70 3.53 -24.93
CA ASN A 208 2.03 4.95 -25.00
C ASN A 208 0.83 5.85 -24.66
N ARG A 209 -0.36 5.54 -25.20
CA ARG A 209 -1.59 6.29 -24.88
C ARG A 209 -1.92 6.25 -23.39
N TYR A 210 -1.70 5.13 -22.70
CA TYR A 210 -1.94 5.03 -21.26
C TYR A 210 -0.88 5.78 -20.44
N TYR A 211 0.39 5.71 -20.84
CA TYR A 211 1.45 6.52 -20.24
C TYR A 211 1.20 8.02 -20.40
N ASP A 212 0.78 8.47 -21.59
CA ASP A 212 0.48 9.88 -21.84
C ASP A 212 -0.70 10.37 -20.99
N LYS A 213 -1.72 9.51 -20.78
CA LYS A 213 -2.82 9.79 -19.84
C LYS A 213 -2.32 9.90 -18.40
N ALA A 214 -1.48 8.95 -17.95
CA ALA A 214 -0.90 8.97 -16.61
C ALA A 214 -0.10 10.26 -16.37
N LEU A 215 0.75 10.65 -17.33
CA LEU A 215 1.52 11.90 -17.28
C LEU A 215 0.62 13.13 -17.28
N SER A 216 -0.47 13.13 -18.03
CA SER A 216 -1.42 14.24 -18.05
C SER A 216 -2.08 14.43 -16.68
N PHE A 217 -2.53 13.34 -16.04
CA PHE A 217 -3.05 13.41 -14.67
C PHE A 217 -2.00 13.85 -13.66
N ALA A 218 -0.78 13.32 -13.72
CA ALA A 218 0.30 13.72 -12.81
C ALA A 218 0.62 15.23 -12.92
N ARG A 219 0.60 15.79 -14.14
CA ARG A 219 0.77 17.24 -14.36
C ARG A 219 -0.40 18.04 -13.80
N LEU A 220 -1.64 17.56 -13.94
CA LEU A 220 -2.81 18.23 -13.35
C LEU A 220 -2.75 18.29 -11.82
N LEU A 221 -2.12 17.30 -11.19
CA LEU A 221 -1.83 17.30 -9.76
C LEU A 221 -0.67 18.23 -9.36
N ASN A 222 0.01 18.83 -10.34
CA ASN A 222 1.24 19.61 -10.14
C ASN A 222 2.31 18.85 -9.34
N ASP A 223 2.43 17.53 -9.56
CA ASP A 223 3.36 16.68 -8.83
C ASP A 223 4.55 16.24 -9.70
N ASP A 224 5.66 16.96 -9.59
CA ASP A 224 6.85 16.71 -10.39
C ASP A 224 7.52 15.36 -10.08
N ALA A 225 7.43 14.88 -8.82
CA ALA A 225 8.00 13.59 -8.45
C ALA A 225 7.25 12.46 -9.16
N LEU A 226 5.92 12.53 -9.16
CA LEU A 226 5.07 11.58 -9.89
C LEU A 226 5.29 11.65 -11.40
N VAL A 227 5.41 12.85 -11.98
CA VAL A 227 5.73 13.01 -13.41
C VAL A 227 7.06 12.36 -13.76
N ARG A 228 8.11 12.58 -12.96
CA ARG A 228 9.43 11.97 -13.18
C ARG A 228 9.35 10.45 -13.09
N GLY A 229 8.70 9.90 -12.07
CA GLY A 229 8.54 8.46 -11.90
C GLY A 229 7.84 7.79 -13.09
N ILE A 230 6.74 8.38 -13.58
CA ILE A 230 6.02 7.82 -14.74
C ILE A 230 6.86 7.88 -16.02
N LYS A 231 7.65 8.94 -16.23
CA LYS A 231 8.57 9.02 -17.38
C LYS A 231 9.63 7.93 -17.34
N GLN A 232 10.25 7.72 -16.18
CA GLN A 232 11.23 6.65 -16.00
C GLN A 232 10.63 5.27 -16.28
N GLU A 233 9.41 5.00 -15.80
CA GLU A 233 8.73 3.74 -16.07
C GLU A 233 8.38 3.55 -17.55
N LYS A 234 7.99 4.63 -18.24
CA LYS A 234 7.75 4.64 -19.69
C LYS A 234 9.02 4.31 -20.47
N GLU A 235 10.13 4.96 -20.12
CA GLU A 235 11.45 4.75 -20.73
C GLU A 235 11.97 3.31 -20.51
N LYS A 236 11.78 2.74 -19.30
CA LYS A 236 12.11 1.33 -19.00
C LYS A 236 11.35 0.32 -19.85
N ASP A 237 10.18 0.70 -20.36
CA ASP A 237 9.40 -0.14 -21.27
C ASP A 237 9.69 0.13 -22.76
N GLY A 238 10.68 0.99 -23.05
CA GLY A 238 11.11 1.30 -24.42
C GLY A 238 10.13 2.17 -25.20
N ILE A 239 9.34 3.00 -24.51
CA ILE A 239 8.29 3.86 -25.09
C ILE A 239 8.66 5.33 -24.94
#